data_AF-A0A1K0ISQ6-F1
#
_entry.id   AF-A0A1K0ISQ6-F1
#
_cell.length_a   1.000
_cell.length_b   1.000
_cell.length_c   1.000
_cell.angle_alpha   90.00
_cell.angle_beta   90.00
_cell.angle_gamma   90.00
#
_symmetry.space_group_name_H-M   'P 1'
#
loop_
_entity.id
_entity.type
_entity.pdbx_description
1 polymer ?
#
loop_
_entity_poly.entity_id
_entity_poly.type
_entity_poly.pdbx_seq_one_letter_code
_entity_poly.pdbx_strand_id
1 'polypeptide(L)' 'MGYADVYSSFLRHAEIAADKYGLKTVDILVELGRRKMVGGQEGMIVDVALDLLRGKAIGQGAESRGDHAADRLQ' A
#
# COMPACT_ATOMS: atom_id res chain seq x y z
N MET A 1 -16.11 9.87 -19.64
CA MET A 1 -15.42 8.60 -19.34
C MET A 1 -13.97 8.94 -19.06
N GLY A 2 -13.40 8.64 -17.89
CA GLY A 2 -11.94 8.84 -17.74
C GLY A 2 -11.38 8.95 -16.32
N TYR A 3 -12.09 9.51 -15.34
CA TYR A 3 -11.51 9.73 -14.00
C TYR A 3 -11.70 8.55 -13.04
N ALA A 4 -12.84 7.86 -13.12
CA ALA A 4 -13.12 6.71 -12.25
C ALA A 4 -12.30 5.47 -12.65
N ASP A 5 -12.00 5.29 -13.94
CA ASP A 5 -11.35 4.08 -14.46
C ASP A 5 -9.88 3.97 -14.01
N VAL A 6 -9.17 5.09 -14.07
CA VAL A 6 -7.74 5.19 -13.71
C VAL A 6 -7.52 5.02 -12.21
N TYR A 7 -8.40 5.61 -11.38
CA TYR A 7 -8.35 5.42 -9.93
C TYR A 7 -8.75 4.00 -9.50
N SER A 8 -9.66 3.38 -10.23
CA SER A 8 -10.09 2.00 -9.96
C SER A 8 -8.97 0.99 -10.20
N SER A 9 -8.19 1.18 -11.28
CA SER A 9 -7.03 0.34 -11.55
C SER A 9 -5.93 0.49 -10.50
N PHE A 10 -5.52 1.73 -10.20
CA PHE A 10 -4.47 1.98 -9.21
C PHE A 10 -4.83 1.45 -7.82
N LEU A 11 -6.07 1.67 -7.38
CA LEU A 11 -6.56 1.16 -6.10
C LEU A 11 -6.52 -0.37 -6.06
N ARG A 12 -7.03 -1.05 -7.10
CA ARG A 12 -7.03 -2.52 -7.21
C ARG A 12 -5.62 -3.09 -7.08
N HIS A 13 -4.64 -2.50 -7.76
CA HIS A 13 -3.25 -2.96 -7.71
C HIS A 13 -2.61 -2.70 -6.34
N ALA A 14 -2.92 -1.55 -5.71
CA ALA A 14 -2.47 -1.25 -4.36
C ALA A 14 -3.06 -2.22 -3.32
N GLU A 15 -4.35 -2.58 -3.44
CA GLU A 15 -5.00 -3.58 -2.58
C GLU A 15 -4.37 -4.97 -2.73
N ILE A 16 -4.10 -5.42 -3.95
CA ILE A 16 -3.45 -6.71 -4.19
C ILE A 16 -2.04 -6.72 -3.60
N ALA A 17 -1.28 -5.64 -3.75
CA ALA A 17 0.05 -5.53 -3.17
C ALA A 17 0.00 -5.48 -1.63
N ALA A 18 -0.95 -4.72 -1.07
CA ALA A 18 -1.19 -4.64 0.37
C ALA A 18 -1.48 -6.03 0.97
N ASP A 19 -2.43 -6.76 0.38
CA ASP A 19 -2.79 -8.12 0.80
C ASP A 19 -1.59 -9.08 0.68
N LYS A 20 -0.87 -9.03 -0.44
CA LYS A 20 0.28 -9.91 -0.70
C LYS A 20 1.46 -9.67 0.25
N TYR A 21 1.71 -8.42 0.64
CA TYR A 21 2.87 -8.04 1.46
C TYR A 21 2.52 -7.71 2.92
N GLY A 22 1.26 -7.85 3.33
CA GLY A 22 0.80 -7.53 4.68
C GLY A 22 0.93 -6.04 5.03
N LEU A 23 0.78 -5.16 4.04
CA LEU A 23 0.86 -3.71 4.20
C LEU A 23 -0.55 -3.11 4.21
N LYS A 24 -0.69 -1.85 4.69
CA LYS A 24 -1.95 -1.13 4.52
C LYS A 24 -1.98 -0.54 3.10
N THR A 25 -3.11 -0.72 2.41
CA THR A 25 -3.34 -0.08 1.10
C THR A 25 -3.15 1.42 1.15
N VAL A 26 -3.52 2.06 2.28
CA VAL A 26 -3.34 3.51 2.50
C VAL A 26 -1.88 3.91 2.45
N ASP A 27 -0.97 3.16 3.08
CA ASP A 27 0.47 3.46 3.09
C ASP A 27 1.05 3.41 1.68
N ILE A 28 0.62 2.42 0.89
CA ILE A 28 1.00 2.28 -0.52
C ILE A 28 0.50 3.50 -1.31
N LEU A 29 -0.77 3.87 -1.19
CA LEU A 29 -1.35 5.02 -1.90
C LEU A 29 -0.68 6.35 -1.53
N VAL A 30 -0.35 6.55 -0.25
CA VAL A 30 0.36 7.74 0.22
C VAL A 30 1.75 7.83 -0.40
N GLU A 31 2.51 6.74 -0.43
CA GLU A 31 3.84 6.71 -1.04
C GLU A 31 3.78 6.88 -2.57
N LEU A 32 2.77 6.30 -3.23
CA LEU A 32 2.51 6.53 -4.67
C LEU A 32 2.27 8.02 -4.96
N GLY A 33 1.47 8.69 -4.13
CA GLY A 33 1.24 10.14 -4.20
C GLY A 33 2.52 10.94 -3.96
N ARG A 34 3.34 10.54 -2.98
CA ARG A 34 4.64 11.16 -2.69
C ARG A 34 5.62 11.05 -3.86
N ARG A 35 5.60 9.92 -4.57
CA ARG A 35 6.40 9.67 -5.78
C ARG A 35 5.83 10.31 -7.05
N LYS A 36 4.68 11.00 -6.95
CA LYS A 36 3.97 11.64 -8.07
C LYS A 36 3.70 10.66 -9.23
N MET A 37 3.36 9.41 -8.90
CA MET A 37 3.04 8.41 -9.92
C MET A 37 1.72 8.76 -10.60
N VAL A 38 1.67 8.56 -11.93
CA VAL A 38 0.49 8.82 -12.77
C VAL A 38 -0.06 7.51 -13.34
N GLY A 39 -1.34 7.54 -13.75
CA GLY A 39 -2.01 6.41 -14.42
C GLY A 39 -1.19 5.83 -15.57
N GLY A 40 -1.10 4.50 -15.68
CA GLY A 40 -0.22 3.80 -16.61
C GLY A 40 1.09 3.29 -16.00
N GLN A 41 1.37 3.64 -14.74
CA GLN A 41 2.51 3.12 -13.97
C GLN A 41 2.10 2.07 -12.93
N GLU A 42 0.96 1.40 -13.11
CA GLU A 42 0.45 0.40 -12.16
C GLU A 42 1.47 -0.70 -11.83
N GLY A 43 2.33 -1.08 -12.78
CA GLY A 43 3.36 -2.10 -12.58
C GLY A 43 4.36 -1.75 -11.47
N MET A 44 4.58 -0.46 -11.20
CA MET A 44 5.55 0.02 -10.22
C MET A 44 4.99 0.03 -8.78
N ILE A 45 3.69 -0.25 -8.60
CA ILE A 45 3.05 -0.31 -7.27
C ILE A 45 3.66 -1.43 -6.41
N VAL A 46 4.03 -2.55 -7.06
CA VAL A 46 4.70 -3.66 -6.37
C VAL A 46 6.09 -3.25 -5.85
N ASP A 47 6.86 -2.50 -6.63
CA ASP A 47 8.16 -1.97 -6.19
C ASP A 47 8.01 -1.02 -5.00
N VAL A 48 6.97 -0.18 -4.99
CA VAL A 48 6.66 0.70 -3.86
C VAL A 48 6.31 -0.10 -2.60
N ALA A 49 5.50 -1.15 -2.73
CA ALA A 49 5.20 -2.06 -1.63
C ALA A 49 6.47 -2.75 -1.10
N LEU A 50 7.37 -3.18 -1.98
CA LEU A 50 8.66 -3.76 -1.57
C LEU A 50 9.58 -2.75 -0.88
N ASP A 51 9.57 -1.48 -1.28
CA ASP A 51 10.31 -0.41 -0.60
C ASP A 51 9.76 -0.12 0.80
N LEU A 52 8.43 -0.11 0.94
CA LEU A 52 7.76 0.02 2.24
C LEU A 52 8.13 -1.16 3.16
N LEU A 53 8.10 -2.38 2.63
CA LEU A 53 8.49 -3.59 3.38
C LEU A 53 9.97 -3.57 3.82
N ARG A 54 10.85 -3.00 2.99
CA ARG A 54 12.29 -2.84 3.30
C ARG A 54 12.58 -1.71 4.29
N GLY A 55 11.55 -1.00 4.78
CA GLY A 55 11.71 0.15 5.68
C GLY A 55 12.39 1.36 5.02
N LYS A 56 12.42 1.41 3.68
CA LYS A 56 12.98 2.55 2.92
C LYS A 56 11.95 3.66 2.70
N ALA A 57 10.67 3.33 2.79
CA ALA A 57 9.59 4.29 2.66
C ALA A 57 8.93 4.54 4.02
N ILE A 58 8.66 5.82 4.26
CA ILE A 58 8.19 6.47 5.48
C ILE A 58 8.92 6.05 6.76
N GLY A 59 9.72 6.98 7.28
CA GLY A 59 10.10 6.98 8.70
C GLY A 59 8.84 7.09 9.56
N GLN A 60 8.21 5.96 9.85
CA GLN A 60 7.14 5.80 10.81
C GLN A 60 7.31 4.46 11.52
N GLY A 61 8.19 4.44 12.51
CA GLY A 61 7.83 3.73 13.73
C GLY A 61 6.81 4.59 14.45
N ALA A 62 5.51 4.28 14.34
CA ALA A 62 4.47 4.77 15.28
C ALA A 62 3.04 4.27 14.96
N GLU A 63 2.78 2.99 14.71
CA GLU A 63 1.42 2.47 14.96
C GLU A 63 1.36 0.94 15.07
N SER A 64 1.27 0.47 16.34
CA SER A 64 0.62 -0.76 16.82
C SER A 64 1.03 -2.10 16.19
N ARG A 65 1.67 -3.07 16.86
CA ARG A 65 1.49 -3.55 18.25
C ARG A 65 0.02 -3.67 18.73
N GLY A 66 -0.96 -3.67 17.82
CA GLY A 66 -2.39 -3.62 18.14
C GLY A 66 -3.23 -4.80 17.66
N ASP A 67 -2.83 -5.56 16.63
CA ASP A 67 -3.68 -6.61 16.06
C ASP A 67 -3.30 -8.04 16.50
N HIS A 68 -2.68 -8.17 17.68
CA HIS A 68 -2.58 -9.44 18.41
C HIS A 68 -3.78 -9.69 19.33
N ALA A 69 -4.99 -9.31 18.90
CA ALA A 69 -6.22 -9.49 19.67
C ALA A 69 -7.17 -10.59 19.13
N ALA A 70 -6.69 -11.50 18.28
CA ALA A 70 -7.49 -12.66 17.86
C ALA A 70 -6.84 -14.03 18.08
N ASP A 71 -5.60 -14.10 18.59
CA ASP A 71 -4.90 -15.37 18.86
C ASP A 71 -4.38 -15.41 20.32
N ARG A 72 -5.29 -15.19 21.28
CA ARG A 72 -5.09 -15.61 22.67
C ARG A 72 -6.44 -15.81 23.34
N LEU A 73 -6.69 -17.07 23.71
CA LEU A 73 -7.75 -17.58 24.58
C LEU A 73 -9.18 -17.57 23.99
N GLN A 74 -9.53 -18.66 23.29
CA GLN A 74 -10.44 -19.69 23.82
C GLN A 74 -10.01 -21.07 23.31
#